data_AF-A0A419FWR4-F1
#
_entry.id   AF-A0A419FWR4-F1
#
_cell.length_a   1.000
_cell.length_b   1.000
_cell.length_c   1.000
_cell.angle_alpha   90.00
_cell.angle_beta   90.00
_cell.angle_gamma   90.00
#
_symmetry.space_group_name_H-M   'P 1'
#
loop_
_entity.id
_entity.type
_entity.pdbx_description
1 polymer ?
#
loop_
_entity_poly.entity_id
_entity_poly.type
_entity_poly.pdbx_seq_one_letter_code
_entity_poly.pdbx_strand_id
1 'polypeptide(L)' 'DTTNYENIDGIILCGGASLTAGFAALLGEKSGINIRVAEPFKNIHVPETFDSEYLGKIAPAMSVAVGLALRRVGDK' A
#
# COMPACT_ATOMS: atom_id res chain seq x y z
N ASP A 1 -32.20 12.24 -1.47
CA ASP A 1 -30.78 12.09 -1.78
C ASP A 1 -29.94 12.04 -0.51
N THR A 2 -29.78 10.84 0.04
CA THR A 2 -28.95 10.60 1.23
C THR A 2 -27.66 9.92 0.79
N THR A 3 -26.75 10.69 0.20
CA THR A 3 -25.35 10.27 0.03
C THR A 3 -24.52 11.08 1.02
N ASN A 4 -24.49 10.61 2.26
CA ASN A 4 -23.46 10.99 3.21
C ASN A 4 -22.16 10.35 2.70
N TYR A 5 -21.47 11.02 1.78
CA TYR A 5 -20.09 10.68 1.48
C TYR A 5 -19.29 11.02 2.74
N GLU A 6 -18.96 10.00 3.53
CA GLU A 6 -17.90 10.16 4.52
C GLU A 6 -16.67 10.71 3.80
N ASN A 7 -16.13 11.82 4.30
CA ASN A 7 -14.94 12.44 3.72
C ASN A 7 -13.81 11.41 3.71
N ILE A 8 -13.19 11.18 2.55
CA ILE A 8 -12.04 10.27 2.43
C ILE A 8 -10.82 10.98 3.02
N ASP A 9 -10.33 10.50 4.18
CA ASP A 9 -9.17 11.08 4.86
C ASP A 9 -7.85 10.88 4.10
N GLY A 10 -7.77 9.85 3.25
CA GLY A 10 -6.56 9.54 2.49
C GLY A 10 -6.71 8.34 1.57
N ILE A 11 -5.80 8.25 0.59
CA ILE A 11 -5.69 7.13 -0.34
C ILE A 11 -4.36 6.44 -0.10
N ILE A 12 -4.39 5.11 0.01
CA ILE A 12 -3.20 4.26 0.07
C ILE A 12 -3.07 3.52 -1.26
N LEU A 13 -1.99 3.75 -1.99
CA LEU A 13 -1.69 3.09 -3.25
C LEU A 13 -0.92 1.79 -3.02
N CYS A 14 -1.37 0.73 -3.65
CA CYS A 14 -0.75 -0.59 -3.63
C CYS A 14 -0.61 -1.17 -5.04
N GLY A 15 0.09 -2.30 -5.17
CA GLY A 15 0.39 -2.93 -6.46
C GLY A 15 1.60 -2.32 -7.17
N GLY A 16 2.16 -3.03 -8.14
CA GLY A 16 3.34 -2.56 -8.88
C GLY A 16 3.09 -1.27 -9.68
N ALA A 17 1.86 -1.07 -10.19
CA ALA A 17 1.49 0.14 -10.93
C ALA A 17 1.55 1.42 -10.08
N SER A 18 1.45 1.31 -8.75
CA SER A 18 1.58 2.46 -7.84
C SER A 18 2.94 3.15 -7.91
N LEU A 19 3.98 2.43 -8.36
CA LEU A 19 5.35 2.93 -8.52
C LEU A 19 5.59 3.64 -9.85
N THR A 20 4.56 3.79 -10.69
CA THR A 20 4.65 4.56 -11.92
C THR A 20 5.06 5.99 -11.58
N ALA A 21 6.15 6.46 -12.20
CA ALA A 21 6.71 7.78 -11.92
C ALA A 21 5.63 8.87 -12.06
N GLY A 22 5.48 9.69 -11.02
CA GLY A 22 4.51 10.79 -10.99
C GLY A 22 3.05 10.40 -10.76
N PHE A 23 2.70 9.11 -10.72
CA PHE A 23 1.30 8.69 -10.58
C PHE A 23 0.67 9.12 -9.25
N ALA A 24 1.36 8.88 -8.13
CA ALA A 24 0.88 9.28 -6.81
C ALA A 24 0.65 10.80 -6.68
N ALA A 25 1.57 11.59 -7.23
CA ALA A 25 1.47 13.06 -7.24
C ALA A 25 0.29 13.53 -8.10
N LEU A 26 0.18 13.03 -9.33
CA LEU A 26 -0.92 13.35 -10.25
C LEU A 26 -2.27 12.99 -9.65
N LEU A 27 -2.38 11.83 -8.99
CA LEU A 27 -3.62 11.41 -8.34
C LEU A 27 -3.96 12.32 -7.16
N GLY A 28 -2.97 12.73 -6.36
CA GLY A 28 -3.17 13.68 -5.26
C GLY A 28 -3.64 15.04 -5.75
N GLU A 29 -3.01 15.58 -6.80
CA GLU A 29 -3.44 16.84 -7.42
C GLU A 29 -4.86 16.76 -7.98
N LYS A 30 -5.23 15.66 -8.65
CA LYS A 30 -6.56 15.51 -9.24
C LYS A 30 -7.66 15.24 -8.23
N SER A 31 -7.35 14.51 -7.16
CA SER A 31 -8.34 14.14 -6.13
C SER A 31 -8.46 15.18 -5.02
N GLY A 32 -7.44 16.00 -4.79
CA GLY A 32 -7.34 16.87 -3.60
C GLY A 32 -7.17 16.09 -2.29
N ILE A 33 -6.93 14.78 -2.36
CA ILE A 33 -6.81 13.87 -1.21
C ILE A 33 -5.34 13.50 -1.02
N ASN A 34 -4.92 13.37 0.23
CA ASN A 34 -3.58 12.93 0.57
C ASN A 34 -3.33 11.48 0.11
N ILE A 35 -2.26 11.26 -0.65
CA ILE A 35 -1.87 9.96 -1.19
C ILE A 35 -0.63 9.45 -0.47
N ARG A 36 -0.63 8.17 -0.07
CA ARG A 36 0.57 7.47 0.43
C ARG A 36 0.74 6.13 -0.29
N VAL A 37 1.97 5.70 -0.48
CA VAL A 37 2.26 4.35 -1.01
C VAL A 37 2.26 3.34 0.14
N ALA A 38 1.70 2.16 -0.08
CA ALA A 38 1.66 1.10 0.91
C ALA A 38 3.07 0.65 1.31
N GLU A 39 3.26 0.40 2.61
CA GLU A 39 4.50 -0.14 3.20
C GLU A 39 4.22 -1.51 3.86
N PRO A 40 4.01 -2.61 3.10
CA PRO A 40 3.51 -3.87 3.68
C PRO A 40 4.46 -4.52 4.68
N PHE A 41 5.76 -4.23 4.59
CA PHE A 41 6.78 -4.79 5.49
C PHE A 41 7.01 -3.95 6.76
N LYS A 42 6.36 -2.79 6.91
CA LYS A 42 6.63 -1.81 7.97
C LYS A 42 6.62 -2.40 9.39
N ASN A 43 5.73 -3.36 9.65
CA ASN A 43 5.57 -4.01 10.95
C ASN A 43 5.93 -5.50 10.89
N ILE A 44 6.79 -5.89 9.95
CA ILE A 44 7.26 -7.27 9.78
C ILE A 44 8.75 -7.29 10.10
N HIS A 45 9.17 -8.26 10.93
CA HIS A 45 10.59 -8.50 11.13
C HIS A 45 11.19 -9.14 9.88
N VAL A 46 12.10 -8.43 9.22
CA VAL A 46 12.82 -8.90 8.04
C VAL A 46 14.27 -9.23 8.46
N PRO A 47 14.73 -10.48 8.28
CA PRO A 47 16.12 -10.84 8.55
C PRO A 47 17.10 -10.13 7.61
N GLU A 48 18.31 -9.86 8.10
CA GLU A 48 19.39 -9.22 7.31
C GLU A 48 19.86 -10.03 6.09
N THR A 49 19.50 -11.31 6.02
CA THR A 49 19.77 -12.16 4.84
C THR A 49 18.98 -11.74 3.60
N PHE A 50 17.96 -10.88 3.74
CA PHE A 50 17.20 -10.33 2.63
C PHE A 50 17.75 -8.97 2.21
N ASP A 51 17.82 -8.75 0.90
CA ASP A 51 18.19 -7.46 0.33
C ASP A 51 17.09 -6.41 0.63
N SER A 52 17.43 -5.46 1.51
CA SER A 52 16.52 -4.37 1.91
C SER A 52 16.16 -3.43 0.76
N GLU A 53 17.08 -3.20 -0.18
CA GLU A 53 16.83 -2.33 -1.33
C GLU A 53 15.82 -3.00 -2.28
N TYR A 54 16.02 -4.29 -2.53
CA TYR A 54 15.08 -5.08 -3.32
C TYR A 54 13.68 -5.11 -2.68
N LEU A 55 13.61 -5.36 -1.37
CA LEU A 55 12.33 -5.35 -0.64
C LEU A 55 11.63 -4.01 -0.71
N GLY A 56 12.36 -2.90 -0.62
CA GLY A 56 11.80 -1.56 -0.80
C GLY A 56 11.19 -1.35 -2.19
N LYS A 57 11.84 -1.87 -3.24
CA LYS A 57 11.35 -1.77 -4.63
C LYS A 57 10.07 -2.57 -4.87
N ILE A 58 9.96 -3.76 -4.29
CA ILE A 58 8.79 -4.64 -4.51
C ILE A 58 7.68 -4.44 -3.48
N ALA A 59 7.94 -3.69 -2.40
CA ALA A 59 7.04 -3.56 -1.26
C ALA A 59 5.57 -3.29 -1.65
N PRO A 60 5.22 -2.30 -2.48
CA PRO A 60 3.82 -2.01 -2.78
C PRO A 60 3.10 -3.17 -3.50
N ALA A 61 3.84 -3.93 -4.33
CA ALA A 61 3.31 -5.11 -5.04
C ALA A 61 3.06 -6.30 -4.10
N MET A 62 3.74 -6.35 -2.95
CA MET A 62 3.64 -7.45 -1.99
C MET A 62 2.46 -7.31 -1.02
N SER A 63 1.66 -6.24 -1.11
CA SER A 63 0.52 -5.96 -0.21
C SER A 63 -0.43 -7.15 -0.05
N VAL A 64 -0.77 -7.84 -1.14
CA VAL A 64 -1.65 -9.02 -1.12
C VAL A 64 -0.95 -10.25 -0.54
N ALA A 65 0.30 -10.50 -0.93
CA ALA A 65 1.08 -11.65 -0.47
C ALA A 65 1.34 -11.58 1.04
N VAL A 66 1.71 -10.39 1.53
CA VAL A 66 1.85 -10.12 2.97
C VAL A 66 0.52 -10.32 3.69
N GLY A 67 -0.58 -9.77 3.17
CA GLY A 67 -1.91 -9.96 3.75
C GLY A 67 -2.29 -11.44 3.85
N LEU A 68 -1.97 -12.24 2.83
CA LEU A 68 -2.21 -13.69 2.84
C LEU A 68 -1.35 -14.41 3.88
N ALA A 69 -0.07 -14.06 3.99
CA ALA A 69 0.85 -14.65 4.96
C ALA A 69 0.46 -14.34 6.42
N LEU A 70 -0.21 -13.21 6.66
CA LEU A 70 -0.73 -12.83 7.98
C LEU A 70 -1.96 -13.63 8.41
N ARG A 71 -2.69 -14.24 7.46
CA ARG A 71 -3.92 -14.99 7.79
C ARG A 71 -3.58 -16.21 8.65
N ARG A 72 -4.38 -16.44 9.68
CA ARG A 72 -4.28 -17.65 10.51
C ARG A 72 -5.25 -18.71 10.01
N VAL A 73 -4.88 -19.98 10.22
CA VAL A 73 -5.80 -21.10 9.99
C VAL A 73 -6.98 -20.95 10.95
N GLY A 74 -8.15 -20.64 10.41
CA GLY A 74 -9.38 -20.40 11.18
C GLY A 74 -9.92 -18.98 11.11
N ASP A 75 -9.22 -18.02 10.48
CA ASP A 75 -9.78 -16.69 10.22
C ASP A 75 -10.94 -16.81 9.20
N LYS A 76 -12.17 -16.62 9.68
CA LYS A 76 -13.40 -16.45 8.88
C LYS A 76 -14.09 -15.17 9.31
#